data_AF-A0A645CGN8-F1
#
_entry.id   AF-A0A645CGN8-F1
#
_cell.length_a   1.000
_cell.length_b   1.000
_cell.length_c   1.000
_cell.angle_alpha   90.00
_cell.angle_beta   90.00
_cell.angle_gamma   90.00
#
_symmetry.space_group_name_H-M   'P 1'
#
loop_
_entity.id
_entity.type
_entity.pdbx_description
1 polymer ?
#
loop_
_entity_poly.entity_id
_entity_poly.type
_entity_poly.pdbx_seq_one_letter_code
_entity_poly.pdbx_strand_id
1 'polypeptide(L)'
;MSDKFNLNYVTKINNYIKKLERNKVNLEKEIKNHTVCINLKEEKFKKLSFEKKSLDEKYEQFLNFLINRGISFEVNNIILKLRQWDSIKVAFEKDRLTLKDKNNQVVKTLEEIGGIIFKDIINRGYSARAIVIRAEEKNAVIQVRFNGA
;
A
#
# COMPACT_ATOMS: atom_id res chain seq x y z
N MET A 1 -58.16 50.91 -24.42
CA MET A 1 -57.25 49.81 -24.85
C MET A 1 -56.05 49.59 -23.90
N SER A 2 -55.89 50.39 -22.84
CA SER A 2 -54.74 50.35 -21.90
C SER A 2 -54.79 49.20 -20.88
N ASP A 3 -55.97 48.87 -20.36
CA ASP A 3 -56.07 48.07 -19.14
C ASP A 3 -55.77 46.58 -19.36
N LYS A 4 -56.11 46.06 -20.55
CA LYS A 4 -55.85 44.66 -20.94
C LYS A 4 -54.36 44.40 -21.21
N PHE A 5 -53.64 45.41 -21.72
CA PHE A 5 -52.20 45.33 -21.95
C PHE A 5 -51.42 45.36 -20.64
N ASN A 6 -51.80 46.27 -19.73
CA ASN A 6 -51.21 46.36 -18.38
C ASN A 6 -51.45 45.08 -17.56
N LEU A 7 -52.65 44.51 -17.64
CA LEU A 7 -52.98 43.25 -16.95
C LEU A 7 -52.10 42.09 -17.44
N ASN A 8 -51.97 41.92 -18.77
CA ASN A 8 -51.13 40.88 -19.36
C ASN A 8 -49.64 41.04 -18.98
N TYR A 9 -49.15 42.27 -18.93
CA TYR A 9 -47.77 42.57 -18.54
C TYR A 9 -47.51 42.19 -17.07
N VAL A 10 -48.41 42.59 -16.17
CA VAL A 10 -48.36 42.23 -14.74
C VAL A 10 -48.44 40.71 -14.55
N THR A 11 -49.32 40.01 -15.29
CA THR A 11 -49.40 38.54 -15.23
C THR A 11 -48.11 37.86 -15.67
N LYS A 12 -47.46 38.33 -16.74
CA LYS A 12 -46.18 37.79 -17.21
C LYS A 12 -45.08 37.96 -16.16
N ILE A 13 -44.98 39.14 -15.56
CA ILE A 13 -44.01 39.41 -14.50
C ILE A 13 -44.26 38.51 -13.29
N ASN A 14 -45.51 38.40 -12.82
CA ASN A 14 -45.85 37.55 -11.68
C ASN A 14 -45.55 36.06 -11.95
N ASN A 15 -45.79 35.58 -13.17
CA ASN A 15 -45.42 34.20 -13.54
C ASN A 15 -43.90 34.00 -13.56
N TYR A 16 -43.14 34.99 -14.00
CA TYR A 16 -41.68 34.96 -13.97
C TYR A 16 -41.14 34.97 -12.54
N ILE A 17 -41.70 35.81 -11.65
CA ILE A 17 -41.37 35.85 -10.22
C ILE A 17 -41.63 34.47 -9.59
N LYS A 18 -42.81 33.88 -9.80
CA LYS A 18 -43.11 32.52 -9.30
C LYS A 18 -42.15 31.45 -9.83
N LYS A 19 -41.71 31.57 -11.08
CA LYS A 19 -40.69 30.66 -11.65
C LYS A 19 -39.35 30.82 -10.95
N LEU A 20 -38.91 32.06 -10.71
CA LEU A 20 -37.67 32.34 -9.98
C LEU A 20 -37.74 31.83 -8.53
N GLU A 21 -38.87 32.02 -7.84
CA GLU A 21 -39.08 31.49 -6.49
C GLU A 21 -38.97 29.96 -6.45
N ARG A 22 -39.60 29.26 -7.40
CA ARG A 22 -39.47 27.78 -7.51
C ARG A 22 -38.03 27.36 -7.79
N ASN A 23 -37.35 28.06 -8.70
CA ASN A 23 -35.96 27.77 -9.00
C ASN A 23 -35.05 27.98 -7.79
N LYS A 24 -35.27 29.05 -7.01
CA LYS A 24 -34.55 29.30 -5.76
C LYS A 24 -34.71 28.14 -4.77
N VAL A 25 -35.95 27.69 -4.54
CA VAL A 25 -36.23 26.56 -3.64
C VAL A 25 -35.54 25.28 -4.11
N ASN A 26 -35.54 25.02 -5.42
CA ASN A 26 -34.86 23.85 -5.98
C ASN A 26 -33.34 23.93 -5.78
N LEU A 27 -32.72 25.09 -6.07
CA LEU A 27 -31.29 25.31 -5.86
C LEU A 27 -30.90 25.18 -4.39
N GLU A 28 -31.69 25.72 -3.45
CA GLU A 28 -31.46 25.56 -2.02
C GLU A 28 -31.48 24.08 -1.59
N LYS A 29 -32.40 23.28 -2.17
CA LYS A 29 -32.47 21.84 -1.92
C LYS A 29 -31.26 21.11 -2.50
N GLU A 30 -30.82 21.47 -3.71
CA GLU A 30 -29.61 20.91 -4.32
C GLU A 30 -28.36 21.23 -3.51
N ILE A 31 -28.18 22.49 -3.09
CA ILE A 31 -27.07 22.92 -2.22
C ILE A 31 -27.07 22.08 -0.95
N LYS A 32 -28.23 21.93 -0.28
CA LYS A 32 -28.33 21.13 0.94
C LYS A 32 -27.91 19.67 0.71
N ASN A 33 -28.37 19.06 -0.39
CA ASN A 33 -27.99 17.68 -0.73
C ASN A 33 -26.49 17.55 -1.02
N HIS A 34 -25.93 18.48 -1.79
CA HIS A 34 -24.50 18.49 -2.10
C HIS A 34 -23.64 18.67 -0.85
N THR A 35 -24.02 19.56 0.06
CA THR A 35 -23.33 19.74 1.34
C THR A 35 -23.33 18.45 2.16
N VAL A 36 -24.47 17.75 2.25
CA VAL A 36 -24.53 16.45 2.94
C VAL A 36 -23.60 15.43 2.28
N CYS A 37 -23.59 15.35 0.94
CA CYS A 37 -22.69 14.45 0.22
C CYS A 37 -21.22 14.79 0.44
N ILE A 38 -20.86 16.08 0.49
CA ILE A 38 -19.49 16.54 0.77
C ILE A 38 -19.08 16.09 2.17
N ASN A 39 -19.90 16.37 3.18
CA ASN A 39 -19.60 15.99 4.57
C ASN A 39 -19.36 14.48 4.71
N LEU A 40 -20.21 13.65 4.10
CA LEU A 40 -20.04 12.18 4.12
C LEU A 40 -18.74 11.73 3.44
N LYS A 41 -18.34 12.38 2.34
CA LYS A 41 -17.07 12.09 1.65
C LYS A 41 -15.88 12.50 2.50
N GLU A 42 -15.95 13.65 3.16
CA GLU A 42 -14.89 14.14 4.05
C GLU A 42 -14.69 13.22 5.26
N GLU A 43 -15.77 12.77 5.88
CA GLU A 43 -15.71 11.79 6.98
C GLU A 43 -15.07 10.48 6.52
N LYS A 44 -15.49 9.96 5.35
CA LYS A 44 -14.88 8.76 4.77
C LYS A 44 -13.40 8.96 4.46
N PHE A 45 -13.02 10.11 3.93
CA PHE A 45 -11.62 10.45 3.66
C PHE A 45 -10.79 10.47 4.93
N LYS A 46 -11.26 11.14 6.00
CA LYS A 46 -10.58 11.17 7.30
C LYS A 46 -10.37 9.77 7.86
N LYS A 47 -11.39 8.91 7.77
CA LYS A 47 -11.29 7.51 8.21
C LYS A 47 -10.23 6.73 7.43
N LEU A 48 -10.26 6.81 6.10
CA LEU A 48 -9.28 6.13 5.24
C LEU A 48 -7.85 6.66 5.45
N SER A 49 -7.70 7.96 5.67
CA SER A 49 -6.41 8.57 5.97
C SER A 49 -5.83 8.06 7.29
N PHE A 50 -6.68 7.88 8.31
CA PHE A 50 -6.28 7.31 9.59
C PHE A 50 -5.89 5.83 9.45
N GLU A 51 -6.70 5.04 8.74
CA GLU A 51 -6.42 3.63 8.48
C GLU A 51 -5.10 3.45 7.72
N LYS A 52 -4.84 4.27 6.69
CA LYS A 52 -3.57 4.28 5.96
C LYS A 52 -2.41 4.53 6.91
N LYS A 53 -2.47 5.58 7.73
CA LYS A 53 -1.40 5.90 8.69
C LYS A 53 -1.12 4.73 9.64
N SER A 54 -2.17 4.08 10.13
CA SER A 54 -2.03 2.90 10.99
C SER A 54 -1.39 1.71 10.27
N LEU A 55 -1.71 1.49 8.98
CA LEU A 55 -1.09 0.45 8.17
C LEU A 55 0.39 0.76 7.90
N ASP A 56 0.72 2.02 7.59
CA ASP A 56 2.10 2.47 7.39
C ASP A 56 2.93 2.21 8.66
N GLU A 57 2.41 2.59 9.84
CA GLU A 57 3.08 2.33 11.13
C GLU A 57 3.29 0.84 11.41
N LYS A 58 2.29 -0.01 11.13
CA LYS A 58 2.41 -1.47 11.28
C LYS A 58 3.45 -2.04 10.32
N TYR A 59 3.50 -1.54 9.09
CA TYR A 59 4.47 -1.97 8.09
C TYR A 59 5.89 -1.57 8.50
N GLU A 60 6.09 -0.36 9.03
CA GLU A 60 7.37 0.08 9.59
C GLU A 60 7.82 -0.82 10.75
N GLN A 61 6.93 -1.13 11.68
CA GLN A 61 7.21 -2.05 12.78
C GLN A 61 7.60 -3.45 12.27
N PHE A 62 6.91 -3.93 11.24
CA PHE A 62 7.22 -5.20 10.60
C PHE A 62 8.60 -5.19 9.93
N LEU A 63 8.95 -4.15 9.17
CA LEU A 63 10.28 -4.03 8.58
C LEU A 63 11.37 -3.97 9.65
N ASN A 64 11.18 -3.17 10.70
CA ASN A 64 12.12 -3.08 11.82
C ASN A 64 12.30 -4.43 12.52
N PHE A 65 11.22 -5.20 12.68
CA PHE A 65 11.29 -6.56 13.21
C PHE A 65 12.17 -7.46 12.33
N LEU A 66 11.97 -7.43 11.00
CA LEU A 66 12.75 -8.24 10.06
C LEU A 66 14.22 -7.82 10.02
N ILE A 67 14.49 -6.51 10.05
CA ILE A 67 15.85 -5.96 10.09
C ILE A 67 16.58 -6.45 11.35
N ASN A 68 15.94 -6.33 12.51
CA ASN A 68 16.55 -6.67 13.79
C ASN A 68 16.72 -8.17 14.02
N ARG A 69 15.75 -8.99 13.60
CA ARG A 69 15.78 -10.45 13.84
C ARG A 69 16.38 -11.24 12.70
N GLY A 70 16.42 -10.67 11.50
CA GLY A 70 16.70 -11.41 10.28
C GLY A 70 15.55 -12.34 9.90
N ILE A 71 15.69 -12.99 8.75
CA ILE A 71 14.69 -13.88 8.16
C ILE A 71 15.34 -15.25 7.97
N SER A 72 14.71 -16.28 8.53
CA SER A 72 15.20 -17.65 8.44
C SER A 72 14.40 -18.46 7.43
N PHE A 73 15.10 -19.23 6.61
CA PHE A 73 14.52 -20.12 5.63
C PHE A 73 15.05 -21.52 5.82
N GLU A 74 14.14 -22.47 5.92
CA GLU A 74 14.49 -23.88 5.81
C GLU A 74 14.61 -24.27 4.33
N VAL A 75 15.65 -25.05 4.03
CA VAL A 75 15.98 -25.55 2.69
C VAL A 75 16.39 -27.02 2.76
N ASN A 76 16.13 -27.76 1.67
CA ASN A 76 16.54 -29.16 1.56
C ASN A 76 18.07 -29.24 1.36
N ASN A 77 18.73 -30.03 2.20
CA ASN A 77 20.18 -30.18 2.22
C ASN A 77 20.70 -31.49 1.60
N ILE A 78 19.82 -32.40 1.17
CA ILE A 78 20.19 -33.72 0.63
C ILE A 78 21.13 -33.57 -0.58
N ILE A 79 20.83 -32.61 -1.45
CA ILE A 79 21.59 -32.37 -2.70
C ILE A 79 22.65 -31.28 -2.48
N LEU A 80 22.29 -30.22 -1.76
CA LEU A 80 23.13 -29.02 -1.62
C LEU A 80 24.34 -29.24 -0.72
N LYS A 81 24.28 -30.17 0.24
CA LYS A 81 25.37 -30.51 1.17
C LYS A 81 26.00 -29.29 1.85
N LEU A 82 25.17 -28.30 2.17
CA LEU A 82 25.52 -27.11 2.93
C LEU A 82 26.01 -27.52 4.31
N ARG A 83 27.03 -26.80 4.77
CA ARG A 83 27.60 -26.93 6.12
C ARG A 83 27.22 -25.72 6.95
N GLN A 84 27.21 -25.92 8.27
CA GLN A 84 27.01 -24.81 9.19
C GLN A 84 28.08 -23.74 8.97
N TRP A 85 27.67 -22.47 9.00
CA TRP A 85 28.48 -21.29 8.71
C TRP A 85 28.89 -21.09 7.25
N ASP A 86 28.39 -21.91 6.31
CA ASP A 86 28.58 -21.62 4.89
C ASP A 86 27.96 -20.26 4.55
N SER A 87 28.71 -19.45 3.81
CA SER A 87 28.24 -18.16 3.30
C SER A 87 27.27 -18.39 2.15
N ILE A 88 26.14 -17.69 2.20
CA ILE A 88 25.12 -17.71 1.15
C ILE A 88 25.07 -16.33 0.50
N LYS A 89 25.23 -16.30 -0.82
CA LYS A 89 25.13 -15.08 -1.61
C LYS A 89 23.65 -14.72 -1.80
N VAL A 90 23.30 -13.48 -1.49
CA VAL A 90 21.99 -12.91 -1.79
C VAL A 90 22.09 -12.17 -3.12
N ALA A 91 21.32 -12.58 -4.12
CA ALA A 91 21.31 -11.97 -5.44
C ALA A 91 19.89 -11.55 -5.84
N PHE A 92 19.78 -10.32 -6.35
CA PHE A 92 18.53 -9.79 -6.91
C PHE A 92 18.59 -9.91 -8.43
N GLU A 93 17.66 -10.67 -8.99
CA GLU A 93 17.52 -10.85 -10.43
C GLU A 93 16.11 -10.43 -10.82
N LYS A 94 16.00 -9.26 -11.49
CA LYS A 94 14.73 -8.59 -11.80
C LYS A 94 13.93 -8.31 -10.52
N ASP A 95 12.85 -9.06 -10.29
CA ASP A 95 11.94 -8.92 -9.15
C ASP A 95 12.00 -10.12 -8.19
N ARG A 96 13.01 -10.98 -8.35
CA ARG A 96 13.19 -12.17 -7.52
C ARG A 96 14.48 -12.08 -6.72
N LEU A 97 14.40 -12.53 -5.47
CA LEU A 97 15.56 -12.73 -4.63
C LEU A 97 15.96 -14.19 -4.69
N THR A 98 17.22 -14.45 -5.04
CA THR A 98 17.82 -15.77 -5.07
C THR A 98 18.91 -15.88 -4.02
N LEU A 99 18.89 -16.97 -3.28
CA LEU A 99 19.96 -17.38 -2.38
C LEU A 99 20.81 -18.40 -3.12
N LYS A 100 22.12 -18.14 -3.23
CA LYS A 100 23.07 -18.99 -3.94
C LYS A 100 24.20 -19.45 -3.03
N ASP A 101 24.65 -20.69 -3.20
CA ASP A 101 25.80 -21.22 -2.49
C ASP A 101 27.13 -20.67 -3.06
N LYS A 102 28.25 -21.11 -2.48
CA LYS A 102 29.60 -20.78 -2.95
C LYS A 102 29.91 -21.23 -4.39
N ASN A 103 29.18 -22.23 -4.89
CA ASN A 103 29.30 -22.74 -6.25
C ASN A 103 28.28 -22.10 -7.21
N ASN A 104 27.60 -21.02 -6.81
CA ASN A 104 26.51 -20.35 -7.53
C ASN A 104 25.27 -21.22 -7.79
N GLN A 105 25.12 -22.36 -7.11
CA GLN A 105 23.90 -23.16 -7.16
C GLN A 105 22.77 -22.45 -6.40
N VAL A 106 21.57 -22.45 -6.97
CA VAL A 106 20.40 -21.83 -6.36
C VAL A 106 19.91 -22.69 -5.20
N VAL A 107 19.96 -22.12 -4.00
CA VAL A 107 19.52 -22.76 -2.76
C VAL A 107 18.03 -22.49 -2.50
N LYS A 108 17.60 -21.25 -2.75
CA LYS A 108 16.20 -20.85 -2.61
C LYS A 108 15.90 -19.64 -3.48
N THR A 109 14.71 -19.60 -4.05
CA THR A 109 14.15 -18.41 -4.71
C THR A 109 12.96 -17.93 -3.90
N LEU A 110 12.94 -16.65 -3.57
CA LEU A 110 11.77 -16.00 -2.98
C LEU A 110 10.91 -15.40 -4.09
N GLU A 111 9.62 -15.66 -4.01
CA GLU A 111 8.58 -15.13 -4.90
C GLU A 111 8.41 -13.60 -4.74
N GLU A 112 7.61 -12.99 -5.62
CA GLU A 112 7.46 -11.53 -5.78
C GLU A 112 7.19 -10.79 -4.46
N ILE A 113 6.29 -11.29 -3.60
CA ILE A 113 5.96 -10.61 -2.32
C ILE A 113 7.19 -10.55 -1.40
N GLY A 114 7.96 -11.64 -1.32
CA GLY A 114 9.21 -11.66 -0.56
C GLY A 114 10.26 -10.74 -1.18
N GLY A 115 10.36 -10.71 -2.51
CA GLY A 115 11.25 -9.81 -3.25
C GLY A 115 11.01 -8.33 -2.94
N ILE A 116 9.75 -7.90 -2.88
CA ILE A 116 9.36 -6.51 -2.58
C ILE A 116 9.85 -6.09 -1.19
N ILE A 117 9.59 -6.90 -0.16
CA ILE A 117 10.02 -6.58 1.22
C ILE A 117 11.54 -6.37 1.30
N PHE A 118 12.31 -7.25 0.67
CA PHE A 118 13.76 -7.15 0.65
C PHE A 118 14.25 -5.93 -0.13
N LYS A 119 13.61 -5.61 -1.26
CA LYS A 119 13.90 -4.41 -2.05
C LYS A 119 13.65 -3.15 -1.24
N ASP A 120 12.55 -3.09 -0.48
CA ASP A 120 12.23 -1.95 0.37
C ASP A 120 13.25 -1.77 1.50
N ILE A 121 13.71 -2.86 2.13
CA ILE A 121 14.77 -2.79 3.14
C ILE A 121 16.09 -2.29 2.52
N ILE A 122 16.45 -2.75 1.32
CA ILE A 122 17.68 -2.32 0.65
C ILE A 122 17.61 -0.85 0.21
N ASN A 123 16.46 -0.41 -0.31
CA ASN A 123 16.25 0.98 -0.72
C ASN A 123 16.38 1.96 0.46
N ARG A 124 16.21 1.48 1.70
CA ARG A 124 16.45 2.23 2.94
C ARG A 124 17.93 2.28 3.38
N GLY A 125 18.84 1.72 2.58
CA GLY A 125 20.28 1.73 2.84
C GLY A 125 20.82 0.53 3.61
N TYR A 126 20.04 -0.54 3.73
CA TYR A 126 20.52 -1.77 4.36
C TYR A 126 21.15 -2.72 3.33
N SER A 127 22.20 -3.43 3.74
CA SER A 127 22.78 -4.55 2.99
C SER A 127 22.29 -5.89 3.52
N ALA A 128 21.98 -6.83 2.63
CA ALA A 128 21.56 -8.18 3.00
C ALA A 128 22.74 -9.15 2.95
N ARG A 129 22.91 -9.97 4.00
CA ARG A 129 23.89 -11.07 4.05
C ARG A 129 23.21 -12.33 4.56
N ALA A 130 23.57 -13.48 4.01
CA ALA A 130 22.98 -14.76 4.39
C ALA A 130 24.04 -15.77 4.81
N ILE A 131 23.70 -16.58 5.82
CA ILE A 131 24.58 -17.62 6.36
C ILE A 131 23.75 -18.84 6.78
N VAL A 132 24.34 -20.02 6.64
CA VAL A 132 23.75 -21.26 7.18
C VAL A 132 23.95 -21.29 8.69
N ILE A 133 22.87 -21.16 9.46
CA ILE A 133 22.93 -21.15 10.94
C ILE A 133 22.79 -22.54 11.55
N ARG A 134 22.18 -23.47 10.83
CA ARG A 134 22.05 -24.88 11.19
C ARG A 134 22.09 -25.72 9.92
N ALA A 135 22.83 -26.82 9.94
CA ALA A 135 22.88 -27.77 8.84
C ALA A 135 22.76 -29.20 9.38
N GLU A 136 21.79 -29.93 8.89
CA GLU A 136 21.58 -31.35 9.12
C GLU A 136 21.61 -32.08 7.78
N GLU A 137 21.62 -33.43 7.78
CA GLU A 137 21.71 -34.20 6.54
C GLU A 137 20.56 -33.91 5.56
N LYS A 138 19.34 -33.72 6.09
CA LYS A 138 18.14 -33.51 5.28
C LYS A 138 17.80 -32.05 5.05
N ASN A 139 17.98 -31.21 6.07
CA ASN A 139 17.55 -29.83 6.06
C ASN A 139 18.67 -28.90 6.53
N ALA A 140 18.68 -27.67 6.02
CA ALA A 140 19.52 -26.60 6.51
C ALA A 140 18.67 -25.35 6.74
N VAL A 141 19.07 -24.54 7.71
CA VAL A 141 18.44 -23.26 8.03
C VAL A 141 19.40 -22.15 7.65
N ILE A 142 18.96 -21.30 6.73
CA ILE A 142 19.68 -20.12 6.29
C ILE A 142 19.05 -18.91 6.94
N GLN A 143 19.86 -18.10 7.63
CA GLN A 143 19.42 -16.82 8.14
C GLN A 143 19.96 -15.71 7.25
N VAL A 144 19.06 -14.86 6.76
CA VAL A 144 19.38 -13.60 6.12
C VAL A 144 19.28 -12.48 7.14
N ARG A 145 20.32 -11.67 7.25
CA ARG A 145 20.37 -10.50 8.14
C ARG A 145 20.59 -9.24 7.31
N PHE A 146 20.13 -8.13 7.88
CA PHE A 146 20.24 -6.82 7.29
C PHE A 146 21.13 -5.95 8.16
N ASN A 147 22.15 -5.36 7.56
CA ASN A 147 23.07 -4.46 8.27
C ASN A 147 22.95 -3.08 7.64
N GLY A 148 22.79 -2.05 8.48
CA GLY A 148 22.87 -0.66 8.03
C GLY A 148 24.24 -0.37 7.41
N ALA A 149 24.26 0.47 6.39
CA ALA A 149 25.49 1.02 5.84
C ALA A 149 26.22 1.91 6.86
#